data_AF-A0A4Q2U4E4-F1
#
_entry.id   AF-A0A4Q2U4E4-F1
#
_cell.length_a   1.000
_cell.length_b   1.000
_cell.length_c   1.000
_cell.angle_alpha   90.00
_cell.angle_beta   90.00
_cell.angle_gamma   90.00
#
_symmetry.space_group_name_H-M   'P 1'
#
loop_
_entity.id
_entity.type
_entity.pdbx_description
1 polymer ?
#
loop_
_entity_poly.entity_id
_entity_poly.type
_entity_poly.pdbx_seq_one_letter_code
_entity_poly.pdbx_strand_id
1 'polypeptide(L)' 'MRRLVAGVLLASAAASAAAAQAATSVAKLLSDGYEIKTAFADTSGGAYIILQRGTSAYLCHSAPRQTCEKMN' A
#
# COMPACT_ATOMS: atom_id res chain seq x y z
N MET A 1 0.29 -12.41 -51.55
CA MET A 1 1.57 -12.30 -50.80
C MET A 1 1.42 -11.17 -49.78
N ARG A 2 1.61 -11.52 -48.48
CA ARG A 2 1.78 -10.72 -47.25
C ARG A 2 1.38 -9.22 -47.25
N ARG A 3 0.26 -8.92 -46.57
CA ARG A 3 0.06 -7.64 -45.87
C ARG A 3 0.59 -7.80 -44.44
N LEU A 4 1.70 -7.15 -44.12
CA LEU A 4 2.23 -7.06 -42.76
C LEU A 4 1.45 -5.98 -42.01
N VAL A 5 0.70 -6.42 -40.99
CA VAL A 5 -0.04 -5.56 -40.07
C VAL A 5 0.97 -4.97 -39.09
N ALA A 6 1.08 -3.65 -39.09
CA ALA A 6 1.73 -2.87 -38.05
C ALA A 6 0.81 -2.82 -36.82
N GLY A 7 1.17 -3.55 -35.78
CA GLY A 7 0.61 -3.53 -34.44
C GLY A 7 1.54 -4.42 -33.62
N VAL A 8 2.21 -3.96 -32.58
CA VAL A 8 1.64 -3.46 -31.33
C VAL A 8 2.71 -2.59 -30.69
N LEU A 9 2.42 -1.30 -30.52
CA LEU A 9 3.05 -0.47 -29.50
C LEU A 9 2.20 -0.60 -28.23
N LEU A 10 2.86 -0.41 -27.08
CA LEU A 10 2.31 -0.33 -25.72
C LEU A 10 2.00 -1.67 -25.03
N ALA A 11 2.88 -2.06 -24.10
CA ALA A 11 2.60 -1.97 -22.66
C ALA A 11 3.44 -3.00 -21.89
N SER A 12 4.54 -2.56 -21.30
CA SER A 12 5.16 -3.27 -20.16
C SER A 12 6.06 -2.34 -19.35
N ALA A 13 5.58 -1.11 -19.12
CA ALA A 13 6.01 -0.29 -17.99
C ALA A 13 5.15 -0.67 -16.76
N ALA A 14 5.24 -1.92 -16.33
CA ALA A 14 4.49 -2.43 -15.17
C ALA A 14 5.33 -3.47 -14.42
N ALA A 15 6.60 -3.18 -14.20
CA ALA A 15 7.44 -3.97 -13.31
C ALA A 15 8.58 -3.08 -12.82
N SER A 16 8.38 -2.43 -11.66
CA SER A 16 9.43 -1.97 -10.71
C SER A 16 8.95 -0.87 -9.75
N ALA A 17 7.65 -0.59 -9.62
CA ALA A 17 7.13 0.16 -8.46
C ALA A 17 6.96 -0.73 -7.21
N ALA A 18 7.70 -1.84 -7.14
CA ALA A 18 7.73 -2.70 -5.97
C ALA A 18 8.87 -2.25 -5.05
N ALA A 19 8.51 -1.92 -3.81
CA ALA A 19 9.39 -1.79 -2.65
C ALA A 19 10.30 -0.54 -2.57
N ALA A 20 9.74 0.65 -2.78
CA ALA A 20 10.16 1.79 -1.96
C ALA A 20 9.16 1.91 -0.81
N GLN A 21 9.31 1.04 0.19
CA GLN A 21 8.53 1.04 1.42
C GLN A 21 8.96 2.25 2.26
N ALA A 22 8.64 3.45 1.79
CA ALA A 22 8.73 4.65 2.57
C ALA A 22 7.74 4.48 3.73
N ALA A 23 8.27 4.35 4.95
CA ALA A 23 7.50 4.28 6.17
C ALA A 23 6.48 5.43 6.17
N THR A 24 5.26 5.12 5.78
CA THR A 24 4.19 6.12 5.68
C THR A 24 3.63 6.26 7.07
N SER A 25 3.58 7.47 7.60
CA SER A 25 3.04 7.69 8.95
C SER A 25 1.50 7.61 8.93
N VAL A 26 0.90 7.14 10.03
CA VAL A 26 -0.56 7.10 10.23
C VAL A 26 -1.20 8.46 9.92
N ALA A 27 -0.61 9.55 10.43
CA ALA A 27 -1.10 10.90 10.21
C ALA A 27 -1.20 11.27 8.72
N LYS A 28 -0.26 10.81 7.88
CA LYS A 28 -0.30 11.05 6.44
C LYS A 28 -1.44 10.28 5.79
N LEU A 29 -1.62 9.01 6.13
CA LEU A 29 -2.72 8.19 5.61
C LEU A 29 -4.08 8.77 5.97
N LEU A 30 -4.24 9.27 7.20
CA LEU A 30 -5.45 9.96 7.63
C LEU A 30 -5.72 11.22 6.79
N SER A 31 -4.70 12.05 6.58
CA SER A 31 -4.80 13.24 5.70
C SER A 31 -5.08 12.89 4.23
N ASP A 32 -4.60 11.74 3.76
CA ASP A 32 -4.86 11.23 2.40
C ASP A 32 -6.24 10.56 2.25
N GLY A 33 -7.06 10.58 3.32
CA GLY A 33 -8.44 10.10 3.34
C GLY A 33 -8.59 8.59 3.60
N TYR A 34 -7.58 7.95 4.18
CA TYR A 34 -7.73 6.60 4.71
C TYR A 34 -8.42 6.63 6.07
N GLU A 35 -9.30 5.67 6.30
CA GLU A 35 -10.05 5.54 7.54
C GLU A 35 -9.55 4.36 8.36
N ILE A 36 -9.50 4.51 9.68
CA ILE A 36 -9.19 3.41 10.59
C ILE A 36 -10.38 2.44 10.56
N LYS A 37 -10.15 1.20 10.12
CA LYS A 37 -11.17 0.15 10.11
C LYS A 37 -11.11 -0.73 11.35
N THR A 38 -9.89 -1.01 11.82
CA THR A 38 -9.66 -1.89 12.97
C THR A 38 -8.45 -1.41 13.76
N ALA A 39 -8.51 -1.56 15.08
CA ALA A 39 -7.37 -1.41 15.97
C ALA A 39 -7.30 -2.64 16.89
N PHE A 40 -6.12 -3.23 17.05
CA PHE A 40 -5.92 -4.39 17.90
C PHE A 40 -4.53 -4.35 18.55
N ALA A 41 -4.41 -4.97 19.71
CA ALA A 41 -3.13 -5.19 20.35
C ALA A 41 -2.76 -6.67 20.17
N ASP A 42 -1.48 -6.96 19.94
CA ASP A 42 -0.97 -8.32 20.06
C ASP A 42 -0.68 -8.67 21.53
N THR A 43 -0.48 -9.95 21.79
CA THR A 43 -0.15 -10.48 23.12
C THR A 43 1.24 -10.07 23.62
N SER A 44 2.08 -9.51 22.74
CA SER A 44 3.42 -8.98 23.03
C SER A 44 3.38 -7.49 23.39
N GLY A 45 2.20 -6.86 23.41
CA GLY A 45 2.01 -5.44 23.71
C GLY A 45 2.18 -4.50 22.51
N GLY A 46 2.32 -5.02 21.29
CA GLY A 46 2.32 -4.23 20.07
C GLY A 46 0.90 -3.78 19.71
N ALA A 47 0.70 -2.49 19.41
CA ALA A 47 -0.58 -2.00 18.92
C ALA A 47 -0.55 -1.84 17.40
N TYR A 48 -1.61 -2.31 16.76
CA TYR A 48 -1.79 -2.32 15.32
C TYR A 48 -3.08 -1.60 14.97
N ILE A 49 -3.05 -0.88 13.85
CA ILE A 49 -4.25 -0.32 13.24
C ILE A 49 -4.26 -0.64 11.75
N ILE A 50 -5.44 -0.92 11.21
CA ILE A 50 -5.66 -1.09 9.78
C ILE A 50 -6.34 0.17 9.28
N LEU A 51 -5.71 0.85 8.31
CA LEU A 51 -6.32 1.96 7.59
C LEU A 51 -6.70 1.53 6.18
N GLN A 52 -7.89 1.91 5.71
CA GLN A 52 -8.38 1.52 4.39
C GLN A 52 -9.00 2.71 3.65
N ARG A 53 -8.76 2.76 2.33
CA ARG A 53 -9.41 3.67 1.38
C ARG A 53 -9.70 2.90 0.08
N GLY A 54 -10.98 2.65 -0.18
CA GLY A 54 -11.39 1.82 -1.32
C GLY A 54 -10.80 0.41 -1.21
N THR A 55 -10.04 -0.01 -2.22
CA THR A 55 -9.36 -1.31 -2.28
C THR A 55 -7.95 -1.30 -1.68
N SER A 56 -7.42 -0.14 -1.31
CA SER A 56 -6.09 0.01 -0.70
C SER A 56 -6.19 -0.06 0.81
N ALA A 57 -5.32 -0.85 1.43
CA ALA A 57 -5.24 -0.97 2.89
C ALA A 57 -3.79 -0.88 3.38
N TYR A 58 -3.61 -0.37 4.59
CA TYR A 58 -2.35 -0.27 5.29
C TYR A 58 -2.49 -0.87 6.68
N LEU A 59 -1.51 -1.68 7.07
CA LEU A 59 -1.31 -2.13 8.44
C LEU A 59 -0.24 -1.25 9.08
N CYS A 60 -0.59 -0.53 10.14
CA CYS A 60 0.35 0.31 10.88
C CYS A 60 0.61 -0.27 12.26
N HIS A 61 1.89 -0.37 12.61
CA HIS A 61 2.34 -0.76 13.94
C HIS A 61 2.70 0.49 14.76
N SER A 62 2.41 0.53 16.06
CA SER A 62 2.63 1.72 16.91
C SER A 62 3.96 1.70 17.69
N ALA A 63 4.58 0.54 17.91
CA ALA A 63 5.82 0.38 18.70
C ALA A 63 6.88 -0.53 18.05
N PRO A 64 8.19 -0.33 18.23
CA PRO A 64 8.88 0.86 18.72
C PRO A 64 9.01 1.97 17.66
N ARG A 65 8.58 1.73 16.41
CA ARG A 65 8.50 2.76 15.36
C ARG A 65 7.14 2.68 14.69
N GLN A 66 6.54 3.85 14.44
CA GLN A 66 5.31 3.90 13.65
C GLN A 66 5.62 3.63 12.19
N THR A 67 5.35 2.40 11.76
CA THR A 67 5.55 1.95 10.38
C THR A 67 4.23 1.46 9.83
N CYS A 68 3.82 2.01 8.69
CA CYS A 68 2.68 1.50 7.93
C CYS A 68 3.17 0.73 6.71
N GLU A 69 2.70 -0.50 6.57
CA GLU A 69 2.94 -1.36 5.43
C GLU A 69 1.67 -1.49 4.60
N LYS A 70 1.82 -1.35 3.28
CA LYS A 70 0.69 -1.49 2.36
C LYS A 70 0.32 -2.97 2.25
N MET A 71 -0.94 -3.30 2.46
CA MET A 71 -1.45 -4.67 2.38
C MET A 71 -1.93 -5.03 0.97
N ASN A 72 -2.40 -4.05 0.17
CA ASN A 72 -2.79 -4.19 -1.24
C ASN A 72 -2.76 -2.85 -1.97
#